data_AF-A0A1H3PQG6-F1
#
_entry.id   AF-A0A1H3PQG6-F1
#
_cell.length_a   1.000
_cell.length_b   1.000
_cell.length_c   1.000
_cell.angle_alpha   90.00
_cell.angle_beta   90.00
_cell.angle_gamma   90.00
#
_symmetry.space_group_name_H-M   'P 1'
#
loop_
_entity.id
_entity.type
_entity.pdbx_description
1 polymer ?
#
loop_
_entity_poly.entity_id
_entity_poly.type
_entity_poly.pdbx_seq_one_letter_code
_entity_poly.pdbx_strand_id
1 'polypeptide(L)'
;MDGLCGAVHGYRLAVNEDAKKRPKSEVATAKTIGESLGRYAELAGKAVEELNAIGASAVPVGESARKSFVDKFTAARDAAANGKAKLEAAKAGDSKALDAAIEAMNAAQNAVMEAVDPVSPIAGSPELMAAAASAPKCKPTS
;
A
#
# COMPACT_ATOMS: atom_id res chain seq x y z
N MET A 1 -6.19 15.43 -7.98
CA MET A 1 -6.95 14.17 -7.89
C MET A 1 -6.34 13.04 -8.71
N ASP A 2 -6.00 13.24 -9.99
CA ASP A 2 -5.42 12.16 -10.81
C ASP A 2 -4.18 11.49 -10.21
N GLY A 3 -3.23 12.28 -9.70
CA GLY A 3 -2.05 11.74 -9.01
C GLY A 3 -2.38 10.94 -7.75
N LEU A 4 -3.34 11.40 -6.95
CA LEU A 4 -3.76 10.73 -5.70
C LEU A 4 -4.34 9.36 -6.01
N CYS A 5 -5.33 9.32 -6.90
CA CYS A 5 -5.96 8.07 -7.31
C CYS A 5 -4.99 7.16 -8.06
N GLY A 6 -4.07 7.74 -8.85
CA GLY A 6 -3.02 6.99 -9.53
C GLY A 6 -2.08 6.25 -8.58
N ALA A 7 -1.61 6.91 -7.53
CA ALA A 7 -0.74 6.27 -6.54
C ALA A 7 -1.48 5.17 -5.76
N VAL A 8 -2.69 5.46 -5.29
CA VAL A 8 -3.52 4.53 -4.51
C VAL A 8 -3.93 3.30 -5.34
N HIS A 9 -4.49 3.50 -6.53
CA HIS A 9 -4.87 2.41 -7.43
C HIS A 9 -3.64 1.69 -8.00
N GLY A 10 -2.56 2.41 -8.30
CA GLY A 10 -1.31 1.84 -8.80
C GLY A 10 -0.71 0.84 -7.82
N TYR A 11 -0.67 1.20 -6.53
CA TYR A 11 -0.28 0.28 -5.45
C TYR A 11 -1.16 -0.98 -5.43
N ARG A 12 -2.49 -0.81 -5.42
CA ARG A 12 -3.44 -1.94 -5.42
C ARG A 12 -3.26 -2.88 -6.61
N LEU A 13 -3.15 -2.32 -7.82
CA LEU A 13 -2.95 -3.09 -9.04
C LEU A 13 -1.62 -3.84 -9.01
N ALA A 14 -0.55 -3.19 -8.57
CA ALA A 14 0.77 -3.82 -8.47
C ALA A 14 0.76 -4.98 -7.45
N VAL A 15 0.12 -4.81 -6.30
CA VAL A 15 -0.06 -5.89 -5.31
C VAL A 15 -0.88 -7.04 -5.88
N ASN A 16 -1.98 -6.76 -6.58
CA ASN A 16 -2.81 -7.80 -7.19
C ASN A 16 -2.08 -8.57 -8.29
N GLU A 17 -1.33 -7.87 -9.15
CA GLU A 17 -0.49 -8.48 -10.18
C GLU A 17 0.63 -9.32 -9.57
N ASP A 18 1.18 -8.89 -8.44
CA ASP A 18 2.15 -9.67 -7.67
C ASP A 18 1.55 -10.97 -7.15
N ALA A 19 0.37 -10.89 -6.53
CA ALA A 19 -0.34 -12.05 -6.00
C ALA A 19 -0.68 -13.08 -7.10
N LYS A 20 -1.06 -12.63 -8.30
CA LYS A 20 -1.33 -13.53 -9.46
C LYS A 20 -0.10 -14.31 -9.92
N LYS A 21 1.11 -13.76 -9.74
CA LYS A 21 2.37 -14.41 -10.15
C LYS A 21 2.81 -15.50 -9.16
N ARG A 22 2.25 -15.53 -7.95
CA ARG A 22 2.60 -16.53 -6.95
C ARG A 22 1.83 -17.83 -7.20
N PRO A 23 2.50 -19.00 -7.17
CA PRO A 23 1.81 -20.27 -7.27
C PRO A 23 0.85 -20.44 -6.09
N LYS A 24 -0.40 -20.86 -6.36
CA LYS A 24 -1.40 -21.12 -5.30
C LYS A 24 -0.98 -22.20 -4.30
N SER A 25 -0.01 -23.03 -4.67
CA SER A 25 0.56 -24.13 -3.88
C SER A 25 1.93 -23.81 -3.27
N GLU A 26 2.37 -22.55 -3.30
CA GLU A 26 3.62 -22.15 -2.67
C GLU A 26 3.54 -22.30 -1.15
N VAL A 27 4.42 -23.11 -0.59
CA VAL A 27 4.52 -23.30 0.86
C VAL A 27 5.05 -22.01 1.49
N ALA A 28 4.39 -21.54 2.55
CA ALA A 28 4.88 -20.42 3.35
C ALA A 28 6.19 -20.84 4.05
N THR A 29 7.30 -20.33 3.56
CA THR A 29 8.64 -20.51 4.14
C THR A 29 9.17 -19.15 4.56
N ALA A 30 10.16 -19.13 5.45
CA ALA A 30 10.82 -17.86 5.82
C ALA A 30 11.34 -17.09 4.58
N LYS A 31 11.80 -17.82 3.55
CA LYS A 31 12.23 -17.21 2.30
C LYS A 31 11.07 -16.56 1.54
N THR A 32 10.00 -17.30 1.27
CA THR A 32 8.86 -16.80 0.47
C THR A 32 8.11 -15.67 1.19
N ILE A 33 8.01 -15.74 2.52
CA ILE A 33 7.46 -14.65 3.34
C ILE A 33 8.38 -13.42 3.32
N GLY A 34 9.71 -13.61 3.45
CA GLY A 34 10.68 -12.52 3.35
C GLY A 34 10.67 -11.81 1.99
N GLU A 35 10.55 -12.57 0.90
CA GLU A 35 10.38 -12.03 -0.46
C GLU A 35 9.08 -11.23 -0.58
N SER A 36 7.97 -11.75 -0.04
CA SER A 36 6.68 -11.09 -0.02
C SER A 36 6.72 -9.76 0.74
N LEU A 37 7.29 -9.75 1.94
CA LEU A 37 7.48 -8.55 2.75
C LEU A 37 8.36 -7.52 2.03
N GLY A 38 9.42 -7.97 1.35
CA GLY A 38 10.24 -7.11 0.52
C GLY A 38 9.44 -6.41 -0.57
N ARG A 39 8.60 -7.16 -1.30
CA ARG A 39 7.74 -6.57 -2.35
C ARG A 39 6.70 -5.61 -1.79
N TYR A 40 6.04 -5.96 -0.68
CA TYR A 40 5.10 -5.04 -0.03
C TYR A 40 5.78 -3.74 0.40
N ALA A 41 6.98 -3.81 0.97
CA ALA A 41 7.75 -2.64 1.33
C ALA A 41 8.10 -1.77 0.11
N GLU A 42 8.57 -2.37 -0.98
CA GLU A 42 8.92 -1.65 -2.21
C GLU A 42 7.69 -0.95 -2.81
N LEU A 43 6.57 -1.67 -2.97
CA LEU A 43 5.35 -1.13 -3.55
C LEU A 43 4.77 0.00 -2.70
N ALA A 44 4.75 -0.16 -1.36
CA ALA A 44 4.27 0.86 -0.45
C ALA A 44 5.19 2.10 -0.45
N GLY A 45 6.51 1.88 -0.53
CA GLY A 45 7.50 2.95 -0.70
C GLY A 45 7.25 3.76 -1.97
N LYS A 46 7.04 3.08 -3.10
CA LYS A 46 6.72 3.74 -4.37
C LYS A 46 5.44 4.57 -4.28
N ALA A 47 4.40 4.06 -3.61
CA ALA A 47 3.15 4.80 -3.41
C ALA A 47 3.38 6.08 -2.58
N VAL A 48 4.22 6.02 -1.54
CA VAL A 48 4.64 7.19 -0.75
C VAL A 48 5.38 8.21 -1.62
N GLU A 49 6.31 7.77 -2.46
CA GLU A 49 7.05 8.65 -3.38
C GLU A 49 6.10 9.32 -4.39
N GLU A 50 5.22 8.55 -5.02
CA GLU A 50 4.23 9.06 -5.97
C GLU A 50 3.27 10.06 -5.31
N LEU A 51 2.84 9.80 -4.08
CA LEU A 51 2.00 10.73 -3.32
C LEU A 51 2.76 12.00 -2.96
N ASN A 52 3.99 11.92 -2.47
CA ASN A 52 4.78 13.10 -2.13
C ASN A 52 5.17 13.94 -3.35
N ALA A 53 5.22 13.33 -4.54
CA ALA A 53 5.40 14.05 -5.80
C ALA A 53 4.16 14.83 -6.25
N ILE A 54 2.98 14.55 -5.68
CA ILE A 54 1.78 15.38 -5.90
C ILE A 54 2.02 16.68 -5.14
N GLY A 55 2.22 17.77 -5.88
CA GLY A 55 2.34 19.11 -5.30
C GLY A 55 1.22 19.43 -4.30
N ALA A 56 1.47 20.39 -3.42
CA ALA A 56 0.52 20.77 -2.37
C ALA A 56 -0.88 21.04 -2.94
N SER A 57 -1.91 20.53 -2.26
CA SER A 57 -3.28 20.79 -2.69
C SER A 57 -3.66 22.20 -2.28
N ALA A 58 -4.26 22.96 -3.20
CA ALA A 58 -4.86 24.26 -2.87
C ALA A 58 -6.08 24.13 -1.94
N VAL A 59 -6.64 22.92 -1.83
CA VAL A 59 -7.79 22.61 -0.97
C VAL A 59 -7.30 21.88 0.30
N PRO A 60 -7.53 22.42 1.51
CA PRO A 60 -7.03 21.84 2.75
C PRO A 60 -7.44 20.38 2.98
N VAL A 61 -8.67 20.02 2.61
CA VAL A 61 -9.15 18.63 2.73
C VAL A 61 -8.43 17.68 1.75
N GLY A 62 -8.02 18.16 0.57
CA GLY A 62 -7.22 17.38 -0.38
C GLY A 62 -5.80 17.15 0.12
N GLU A 63 -5.23 18.16 0.78
CA GLU A 63 -3.93 18.06 1.46
C GLU A 63 -3.97 17.04 2.61
N SER A 64 -5.01 17.11 3.45
CA SER A 64 -5.23 16.15 4.55
C SER A 64 -5.43 14.73 4.05
N ALA A 65 -6.19 14.55 2.96
CA ALA A 65 -6.36 13.24 2.34
C ALA A 65 -5.03 12.68 1.83
N ARG A 66 -4.23 13.48 1.12
CA ARG A 66 -2.90 13.06 0.65
C ARG A 66 -2.00 12.63 1.81
N LYS A 67 -1.91 13.45 2.86
CA LYS A 67 -1.12 13.14 4.06
C LYS A 67 -1.58 11.84 4.73
N SER A 68 -2.89 11.65 4.87
CA SER A 68 -3.46 10.42 5.42
C SER A 68 -3.03 9.18 4.63
N PHE A 69 -3.02 9.24 3.30
CA PHE A 69 -2.52 8.13 2.47
C PHE A 69 -0.99 7.95 2.56
N VAL A 70 -0.22 9.03 2.63
CA VAL A 70 1.23 8.97 2.85
C VAL A 70 1.54 8.27 4.17
N ASP A 71 0.85 8.64 5.26
CA ASP A 71 1.06 8.04 6.57
C ASP A 71 0.71 6.54 6.56
N LYS A 72 -0.42 6.17 5.93
CA LYS A 72 -0.84 4.77 5.79
C LYS A 72 0.17 3.92 5.01
N PHE A 73 0.61 4.38 3.84
CA PHE A 73 1.58 3.63 3.04
C PHE A 73 2.97 3.62 3.67
N THR A 74 3.35 4.67 4.41
CA THR A 74 4.58 4.67 5.20
C THR A 74 4.52 3.60 6.30
N ALA A 75 3.41 3.54 7.04
CA ALA A 75 3.22 2.51 8.07
C ALA A 75 3.26 1.09 7.48
N ALA A 76 2.63 0.88 6.31
CA ALA A 76 2.67 -0.41 5.61
C ALA A 76 4.09 -0.79 5.15
N ARG A 77 4.81 0.17 4.56
CA ARG A 77 6.22 0.01 4.16
C ARG A 77 7.08 -0.39 5.34
N ASP A 78 6.98 0.35 6.43
CA ASP A 78 7.81 0.18 7.61
C ASP A 78 7.49 -1.14 8.33
N ALA A 79 6.20 -1.52 8.42
CA ALA A 79 5.79 -2.81 8.95
C ALA A 79 6.39 -3.97 8.13
N ALA A 80 6.30 -3.88 6.80
CA ALA A 80 6.83 -4.91 5.91
C ALA A 80 8.36 -5.00 5.97
N ALA A 81 9.06 -3.86 5.91
CA ALA A 81 10.52 -3.80 6.00
C ALA A 81 11.04 -4.34 7.34
N ASN A 82 10.41 -3.93 8.45
CA ASN A 82 10.78 -4.41 9.78
C ASN A 82 10.47 -5.90 9.96
N GLY A 83 9.33 -6.39 9.43
CA GLY A 83 8.99 -7.80 9.43
C GLY A 83 10.04 -8.64 8.70
N LYS A 84 10.48 -8.17 7.52
CA LYS A 84 11.52 -8.82 6.73
C LYS A 84 12.84 -8.86 7.50
N ALA A 85 13.29 -7.72 8.03
CA ALA A 85 14.55 -7.63 8.77
C ALA A 85 14.58 -8.56 9.99
N LYS A 86 13.46 -8.65 10.74
CA LYS A 86 13.34 -9.58 11.87
C LYS A 86 13.38 -11.04 11.44
N LEU A 87 12.73 -11.38 10.34
CA LEU A 87 12.73 -12.73 9.78
C LEU A 87 14.11 -13.15 9.29
N GLU A 88 14.84 -12.26 8.62
CA GLU A 88 16.20 -12.50 8.12
C GLU A 88 17.23 -12.60 9.25
N ALA A 89 17.01 -11.88 10.36
CA ALA A 89 17.84 -11.98 11.56
C ALA A 89 17.55 -13.21 12.43
N ALA A 90 16.45 -13.93 12.17
CA ALA A 90 16.03 -15.06 12.98
C ALA A 90 16.82 -16.34 12.67
N LYS A 91 16.83 -17.26 13.64
CA LYS A 91 17.44 -18.57 13.43
C LYS A 91 16.58 -19.40 12.47
N ALA A 92 17.22 -20.28 11.71
CA ALA A 92 16.51 -21.24 10.87
C ALA A 92 15.54 -22.07 11.74
N GLY A 93 14.26 -22.11 11.32
CA GLY A 93 13.21 -22.83 12.05
C GLY A 93 12.59 -22.05 13.23
N ASP A 94 12.92 -20.77 13.42
CA ASP A 94 12.24 -19.94 14.42
C ASP A 94 10.80 -19.62 13.99
N SER A 95 9.86 -20.44 14.46
CA SER A 95 8.45 -20.30 14.13
C SER A 95 7.85 -18.98 14.62
N LYS A 96 8.36 -18.42 15.73
CA LYS A 96 7.87 -17.12 16.24
C LYS A 96 8.25 -15.97 15.31
N ALA A 97 9.45 -16.02 14.74
CA ALA A 97 9.87 -15.04 13.75
C ALA A 97 9.05 -15.16 12.46
N LEU A 98 8.72 -16.39 12.04
CA LEU A 98 7.85 -16.63 10.90
C LEU A 98 6.42 -16.12 11.15
N ASP A 99 5.83 -16.38 12.32
CA ASP A 99 4.50 -15.90 12.68
C ASP A 99 4.45 -14.37 12.70
N ALA A 100 5.43 -13.72 13.35
CA ALA A 100 5.53 -12.27 13.37
C ALA A 100 5.70 -11.67 11.97
N ALA A 101 6.40 -12.37 11.08
CA ALA A 101 6.54 -11.96 9.68
C ALA A 101 5.23 -12.09 8.89
N ILE A 102 4.43 -13.12 9.15
CA ILE A 102 3.08 -13.27 8.59
C ILE A 102 2.17 -12.15 9.09
N GLU A 103 2.23 -11.80 10.38
CA GLU A 103 1.47 -10.67 10.94
C GLU A 103 1.86 -9.34 10.28
N ALA A 104 3.17 -9.09 10.10
CA ALA A 104 3.67 -7.92 9.39
C ALA A 104 3.16 -7.87 7.94
N MET A 105 3.09 -9.02 7.27
CA MET A 105 2.55 -9.13 5.92
C MET A 105 1.04 -8.82 5.89
N ASN A 106 0.28 -9.27 6.87
CA ASN A 106 -1.15 -8.94 7.00
C ASN A 106 -1.36 -7.44 7.26
N ALA A 107 -0.53 -6.83 8.11
CA ALA A 107 -0.57 -5.39 8.34
C ALA A 107 -0.31 -4.58 7.06
N ALA A 108 0.68 -4.99 6.26
CA ALA A 108 0.98 -4.35 4.98
C ALA A 108 -0.14 -4.55 3.93
N GLN A 109 -0.82 -5.70 3.96
CA GLN A 109 -1.98 -5.98 3.11
C GLN A 109 -3.23 -5.20 3.53
N ASN A 110 -3.45 -4.96 4.82
CA ASN A 110 -4.58 -4.16 5.28
C ASN A 110 -4.56 -2.75 4.69
N ALA A 111 -3.38 -2.15 4.52
CA ALA A 111 -3.25 -0.87 3.83
C ALA A 111 -3.76 -0.90 2.38
N VAL A 112 -3.72 -2.05 1.70
CA VAL A 112 -4.32 -2.25 0.36
C VAL A 112 -5.85 -2.29 0.45
N MET A 113 -6.40 -3.00 1.44
CA MET A 113 -7.84 -3.14 1.64
C MET A 113 -8.50 -1.83 2.12
N GLU A 114 -7.79 -1.04 2.91
CA GLU A 114 -8.26 0.28 3.34
C GLU A 114 -8.04 1.37 2.29
N ALA A 115 -7.22 1.09 1.26
CA ALA A 115 -6.97 1.96 0.12
C ALA A 115 -7.96 1.74 -1.05
N VAL A 116 -9.07 1.01 -0.83
CA VAL A 116 -10.03 0.66 -1.89
C VAL A 116 -10.73 1.88 -2.49
N ASP A 117 -10.85 2.97 -1.74
CA ASP A 117 -11.51 4.19 -2.21
C ASP A 117 -10.66 5.45 -1.95
N PRO A 118 -9.93 5.97 -2.96
CA PRO A 118 -9.18 7.21 -2.86
C PRO A 118 -10.05 8.47 -2.75
N VAL A 119 -11.36 8.37 -3.04
CA VAL A 119 -12.30 9.49 -2.99
C VAL A 119 -13.16 9.53 -1.73
N SER A 120 -13.29 8.41 -1.00
CA SER A 120 -14.01 8.37 0.28
C SER A 120 -13.59 9.48 1.28
N PRO A 121 -12.28 9.76 1.50
CA PRO A 121 -11.86 10.81 2.44
C PRO A 121 -12.24 12.24 2.02
N ILE A 122 -12.56 12.46 0.75
CA ILE A 122 -12.89 13.77 0.19
C ILE A 122 -14.37 13.91 -0.17
N ALA A 123 -15.21 12.91 0.16
CA ALA A 123 -16.63 12.88 -0.19
C ALA A 123 -17.41 14.10 0.33
N GLY A 124 -16.94 14.73 1.41
CA GLY A 124 -17.50 15.97 1.95
C GLY A 124 -17.13 17.25 1.19
N SER A 125 -16.33 17.16 0.12
CA SER A 125 -15.88 18.31 -0.67
C SER A 125 -16.36 18.21 -2.12
N PRO A 126 -17.41 18.96 -2.50
CA PRO A 126 -17.96 18.93 -3.85
C PRO A 126 -16.94 19.27 -4.94
N GLU A 127 -16.04 20.23 -4.66
CA GLU A 127 -14.97 20.63 -5.58
C GLU A 127 -13.99 19.48 -5.85
N LEU A 128 -13.57 18.77 -4.80
CA LEU A 128 -12.68 17.62 -4.95
C LEU A 128 -13.38 16.43 -5.60
N MET A 129 -14.67 16.22 -5.33
CA MET A 129 -15.48 15.20 -5.99
C MET A 129 -15.62 15.48 -7.50
N ALA A 130 -15.83 16.74 -7.89
CA ALA A 130 -15.83 17.13 -9.30
C ALA A 130 -14.45 16.91 -9.94
N ALA A 131 -13.37 17.32 -9.26
CA ALA A 131 -12.00 17.08 -9.71
C ALA A 131 -11.66 15.58 -9.81
N ALA A 132 -12.22 14.74 -8.94
CA ALA A 132 -12.09 13.29 -8.98
C ALA A 132 -12.85 12.69 -10.16
N ALA A 133 -14.08 13.15 -10.43
CA ALA A 133 -14.89 12.69 -11.56
C ALA A 133 -14.23 12.98 -12.91
N SER A 134 -13.51 14.10 -13.02
CA SER A 134 -12.73 14.46 -14.21
C SER A 134 -11.35 13.80 -14.28
N ALA A 135 -10.88 13.17 -13.19
CA ALA A 135 -9.57 12.53 -13.15
C ALA A 135 -9.65 11.09 -13.68
N PRO A 136 -8.96 10.76 -14.79
CA PRO A 136 -9.06 9.43 -15.40
C PRO A 136 -8.62 8.31 -14.47
N LYS A 137 -7.61 8.53 -13.63
CA LYS A 137 -7.13 7.50 -12.68
C LYS A 137 -8.02 7.31 -11.45
N CYS A 138 -8.99 8.19 -11.20
CA CYS A 138 -9.98 8.04 -10.11
C CYS A 138 -11.19 7.20 -10.52
N LYS A 139 -11.33 6.86 -11.81
CA LYS A 139 -12.41 5.96 -12.25
C LYS A 139 -12.16 4.57 -11.67
N PRO A 140 -13.19 3.88 -11.15
CA PRO A 140 -13.06 2.50 -10.73
C PRO A 140 -12.61 1.68 -11.94
N THR A 141 -11.41 1.10 -11.86
CA THR A 141 -10.95 0.10 -12.82
C THR A 141 -11.67 -1.20 -12.47
N SER A 142 -12.71 -1.52 -13.23
CA SER A 142 -13.42 -2.82 -13.21
C SER A 142 -12.48 -3.98 -13.48
#